data_AF-A0A1E4ZML7-F1
#
_entry.id   AF-A0A1E4ZML7-F1
#
_cell.length_a   1.000
_cell.length_b   1.000
_cell.length_c   1.000
_cell.angle_alpha   90.00
_cell.angle_beta   90.00
_cell.angle_gamma   90.00
#
_symmetry.space_group_name_H-M   'P 1'
#
loop_
_entity.id
_entity.type
_entity.pdbx_description
1 polymer ?
#
loop_
_entity_poly.entity_id
_entity_poly.type
_entity_poly.pdbx_seq_one_letter_code
_entity_poly.pdbx_strand_id
1 'polypeptide(L)' 'MNRINGIKVVGVYEKLSFGRSTIIQVKIEDNLIHEFLGKPDMEYLEQMSKTAIRKVYKYFQNLKKQKNSIFQY' A
#
# COMPACT_ATOMS: atom_id res chain seq x y z
N MET A 1 14.06 6.55 17.01
CA MET A 1 12.98 6.52 15.99
C MET A 1 13.52 5.85 14.74
N ASN A 2 13.21 4.57 14.51
CA ASN A 2 13.71 3.84 13.35
C ASN A 2 12.94 4.26 12.09
N ARG A 3 13.56 5.11 11.28
CA ARG A 3 13.08 5.41 9.93
C ARG A 3 13.42 4.21 9.05
N ILE A 4 12.42 3.38 8.76
CA ILE A 4 12.52 2.35 7.72
C ILE A 4 12.49 3.09 6.38
N ASN A 5 13.60 3.72 6.02
CA ASN A 5 13.75 4.42 4.74
C ASN A 5 13.87 3.38 3.63
N GLY A 6 12.73 2.88 3.17
CA GLY A 6 12.62 2.19 1.89
C GLY A 6 12.93 3.15 0.73
N ILE A 7 13.19 2.58 -0.46
CA ILE A 7 13.50 3.34 -1.70
C ILE A 7 12.38 4.33 -2.07
N LYS A 8 11.16 4.08 -1.60
CA LYS A 8 9.97 4.92 -1.77
C LYS A 8 9.16 4.96 -0.48
N VAL A 9 8.48 6.06 -0.22
CA VAL A 9 7.64 6.26 0.96
C VAL A 9 6.31 5.51 0.79
N VAL A 10 5.96 4.69 1.77
CA VAL A 10 4.66 4.02 1.86
C VAL A 10 3.77 4.86 2.78
N GLY A 11 2.61 5.29 2.28
CA GLY A 11 1.64 6.08 3.04
C GLY A 11 0.28 5.38 3.14
N VAL A 12 -0.37 5.54 4.30
CA VAL A 12 -1.76 5.12 4.52
C VAL A 12 -2.59 6.40 4.73
N TYR A 13 -3.63 6.56 3.93
CA TYR A 13 -4.46 7.77 3.91
C TYR A 13 -5.92 7.38 4.06
N GLU A 14 -6.68 8.16 4.80
CA GLU A 14 -8.13 8.02 4.88
C GLU A 14 -8.78 9.19 4.14
N LYS A 15 -9.79 8.89 3.31
CA LYS A 15 -10.60 9.90 2.63
C LYS A 15 -12.08 9.62 2.83
N LEU A 16 -12.89 10.68 2.83
CA LEU A 16 -14.34 10.55 2.79
C LEU A 16 -14.77 9.87 1.50
N SER A 17 -15.71 8.94 1.61
CA SER A 17 -16.42 8.32 0.50
C SER A 17 -17.85 8.87 0.45
N PHE A 18 -18.62 8.45 -0.55
CA PHE A 18 -20.02 8.83 -0.66
C PHE A 18 -20.81 8.38 0.59
N GLY A 19 -21.63 9.28 1.12
CA GLY A 19 -22.41 9.06 2.34
C GLY A 19 -21.61 9.27 3.63
N ARG A 20 -21.74 8.35 4.59
CA ARG A 20 -21.06 8.39 5.91
C ARG A 20 -19.88 7.40 6.01
N SER A 21 -19.36 6.95 4.88
CA SER A 21 -18.29 5.96 4.83
C SER A 21 -16.95 6.62 4.52
N THR A 22 -15.86 5.99 4.96
CA THR A 22 -14.51 6.39 4.56
C THR A 22 -13.86 5.28 3.74
N ILE A 23 -12.81 5.65 3.05
CA ILE A 23 -11.97 4.76 2.28
C ILE A 23 -10.54 4.91 2.77
N ILE A 24 -9.88 3.78 3.04
CA ILE A 24 -8.46 3.73 3.36
C ILE A 24 -7.68 3.41 2.09
N GLN A 25 -6.71 4.26 1.77
CA GLN A 25 -5.80 4.14 0.63
C GLN A 25 -4.39 3.83 1.12
N VAL A 26 -3.80 2.77 0.58
CA VAL A 26 -2.38 2.46 0.75
C VAL A 26 -1.66 2.84 -0.53
N LYS A 27 -0.75 3.82 -0.43
CA LYS A 27 -0.02 4.39 -1.57
C LYS A 27 1.49 4.23 -1.40
N ILE A 28 2.19 4.22 -2.53
CA ILE A 28 3.64 4.37 -2.58
C ILE A 28 3.94 5.58 -3.46
N GLU A 29 4.42 6.66 -2.85
CA GLU A 29 4.36 8.02 -3.43
C GLU A 29 2.91 8.31 -3.88
N ASP A 30 2.70 8.64 -5.15
CA ASP A 30 1.37 8.89 -5.73
C ASP A 30 0.67 7.63 -6.28
N ASN A 31 1.29 6.46 -6.20
CA ASN A 31 0.74 5.22 -6.75
C ASN A 31 -0.22 4.55 -5.76
N LEU A 32 -1.50 4.44 -6.12
CA LEU A 32 -2.46 3.66 -5.35
C LEU A 32 -2.18 2.15 -5.47
N ILE A 33 -1.78 1.53 -4.37
CA ILE A 33 -1.46 0.09 -4.31
C ILE A 33 -2.68 -0.72 -3.90
N HIS A 34 -3.45 -0.22 -2.94
CA HIS A 34 -4.67 -0.85 -2.48
C HIS A 34 -5.61 0.19 -1.87
N GLU A 35 -6.92 -0.06 -2.02
CA GLU A 35 -7.98 0.74 -1.44
C GLU A 35 -9.06 -0.19 -0.89
N PHE A 36 -9.63 0.13 0.27
CA PHE A 36 -10.71 -0.61 0.91
C PHE A 36 -11.55 0.29 1.84
N LEU A 37 -12.72 -0.19 2.26
CA LEU A 37 -13.64 0.58 3.09
C LEU A 37 -13.12 0.73 4.53
N GLY A 38 -13.18 1.94 5.08
CA GLY A 38 -12.93 2.21 6.50
C GLY A 38 -14.17 1.92 7.35
N LYS A 39 -14.58 0.64 7.42
CA LYS A 39 -15.70 0.21 8.29
C LYS A 39 -15.17 -0.29 9.64
N PRO A 40 -15.93 -0.19 10.74
CA PRO A 40 -15.51 -0.56 12.10
C PRO A 40 -15.47 -2.09 12.37
N ASP A 41 -15.22 -2.87 11.32
CA ASP A 41 -15.17 -4.33 11.36
C ASP A 41 -13.70 -4.76 11.47
N MET A 42 -13.28 -5.14 12.67
CA MET A 42 -11.87 -5.44 12.98
C MET A 42 -11.32 -6.61 12.17
N GLU A 43 -12.10 -7.68 11.98
CA GLU A 43 -11.67 -8.84 11.20
C GLU A 43 -11.46 -8.44 9.74
N TYR A 44 -12.39 -7.68 9.17
CA TYR A 44 -12.23 -7.14 7.84
C TYR A 44 -11.00 -6.23 7.71
N LEU A 45 -10.81 -5.29 8.64
CA LEU A 45 -9.65 -4.39 8.62
C LEU A 45 -8.34 -5.16 8.70
N GLU A 46 -8.28 -6.22 9.53
CA GLU A 46 -7.11 -7.10 9.61
C GLU A 46 -6.85 -7.81 8.28
N GLN A 47 -7.88 -8.39 7.65
CA GLN A 47 -7.76 -9.05 6.35
C GLN A 47 -7.29 -8.07 5.25
N MET A 48 -7.83 -6.85 5.22
CA MET A 48 -7.45 -5.81 4.27
C MET A 48 -6.02 -5.32 4.51
N SER A 49 -5.60 -5.16 5.77
CA SER A 49 -4.21 -4.80 6.11
C SER A 49 -3.20 -5.85 5.65
N LYS A 50 -3.48 -7.14 5.87
CA LYS A 50 -2.66 -8.26 5.37
C LYS A 50 -2.57 -8.23 3.84
N THR A 51 -3.68 -7.94 3.17
CA THR A 51 -3.73 -7.80 1.72
C THR A 51 -2.89 -6.60 1.23
N ALA A 52 -2.97 -5.46 1.90
CA ALA A 52 -2.17 -4.28 1.60
C ALA A 52 -0.67 -4.57 1.72
N ILE A 53 -0.24 -5.20 2.83
CA ILE A 53 1.16 -5.58 3.06
C ILE A 53 1.68 -6.47 1.92
N ARG A 54 0.91 -7.50 1.53
CA ARG A 54 1.28 -8.39 0.41
C ARG A 54 1.44 -7.65 -0.91
N LYS A 55 0.55 -6.69 -1.20
CA LYS A 55 0.62 -5.88 -2.43
C LYS A 55 1.80 -4.93 -2.43
N VAL A 56 2.08 -4.26 -1.30
CA VAL A 56 3.26 -3.40 -1.11
C VAL A 56 4.55 -4.20 -1.29
N TYR A 57 4.65 -5.38 -0.68
CA TYR A 57 5.78 -6.27 -0.86
C TYR A 57 5.99 -6.67 -2.33
N LYS A 58 4.91 -7.08 -3.02
CA LYS A 58 4.96 -7.46 -4.44
C LYS A 58 5.40 -6.28 -5.32
N TYR A 59 4.95 -5.07 -5.03
CA TYR A 59 5.36 -3.87 -5.74
C TYR A 59 6.89 -3.66 -5.67
N PHE A 60 7.48 -3.71 -4.46
CA PHE A 60 8.91 -3.55 -4.30
C PHE A 60 9.72 -4.71 -4.92
N GLN A 61 9.23 -5.94 -4.87
CA GLN A 61 9.85 -7.06 -5.56
C GLN A 61 9.89 -6.86 -7.08
N ASN A 62 8.79 -6.37 -7.66
CA ASN A 62 8.73 -6.07 -9.08
C ASN A 62 9.66 -4.91 -9.46
N LEU A 63 9.79 -3.88 -8.62
CA LEU A 63 10.76 -2.80 -8.84
C LEU A 63 12.20 -3.32 -8.83
N LYS A 64 12.56 -4.20 -7.89
CA LYS A 64 13.89 -4.80 -7.83
C LYS A 64 14.20 -5.64 -9.06
N LYS A 65 13.22 -6.44 -9.53
CA LYS A 65 13.36 -7.24 -10.76
C LYS A 65 13.59 -6.36 -12.00
N GLN A 66 12.83 -5.27 -12.15
CA GLN A 66 13.00 -4.32 -13.26
C GLN A 66 14.38 -3.65 -13.24
N LYS A 67 14.87 -3.26 -12.06
CA LYS A 67 16.23 -2.72 -11.93
C LYS A 67 17.26 -3.74 -12.42
N ASN A 68 17.15 -5.00 -12.01
CA ASN A 68 18.09 -6.04 -12.41
C ASN A 68 18.04 -6.37 -13.91
N SER A 69 16.88 -6.31 -14.57
CA SER A 69 16.79 -6.55 -16.01
C SER A 69 17.46 -5.45 -16.84
N ILE A 70 17.49 -4.20 -16.35
CA ILE A 70 18.16 -3.08 -17.05
C ILE A 70 19.69 -3.24 -17.04
N PHE A 71 20.27 -3.84 -15.99
CA PHE A 71 21.72 -4.08 -15.91
C PHE A 71 22.21 -5.31 -16.69
N GLN A 72 21.31 -6.09 -17.31
CA GLN A 72 21.65 -7.30 -18.07
C GLN A 72 21.66 -7.09 -19.59
N TYR A 73 21.45 -5.85 -20.05
CA TYR A 73 21.62 -5.40 -21.43
C TYR A 73 22.70 -4.31 -21.48
#